data_AF-A0A1Y6JME2-F1
#
_entry.id   AF-A0A1Y6JME2-F1
#
_cell.length_a   1.000
_cell.length_b   1.000
_cell.length_c   1.000
_cell.angle_alpha   90.00
_cell.angle_beta   90.00
_cell.angle_gamma   90.00
#
_symmetry.space_group_name_H-M   'P 1'
#
loop_
_entity.id
_entity.type
_entity.pdbx_description
1 polymer ?
#
loop_
_entity_poly.entity_id
_entity_poly.type
_entity_poly.pdbx_seq_one_letter_code
_entity_poly.pdbx_strand_id
1 'polypeptide(L)'
;MTRTLKFSHKILLAASLIVIAAFTSFTFYNDYLQRNALRAQLKENLNQTGDSTAGNIRNWLSGRILLVENLAENAAVPQSSEAQNIALGQPTLLSTFMSIYVGKKDGSFSTQPPDDMPGDYDPRTRPWYTGAIAAGKTTLTEPYLDAVTKGLIVTIANLSNPRRECQASSVEI
;
A
#
# COMPACT_ATOMS: atom_id res chain seq x y z
N MET A 1 -47.47 8.32 59.27
CA MET A 1 -48.00 9.69 59.04
C MET A 1 -47.69 10.10 57.61
N THR A 2 -48.66 10.04 56.70
CA THR A 2 -48.50 10.55 55.33
C THR A 2 -48.80 12.04 55.32
N ARG A 3 -47.76 12.87 55.24
CA ARG A 3 -47.91 14.33 55.09
C ARG A 3 -48.57 14.60 53.72
N THR A 4 -49.79 15.10 53.74
CA THR A 4 -50.53 15.45 52.51
C THR A 4 -50.01 16.76 51.93
N LEU A 5 -49.68 16.78 50.64
CA LEU A 5 -49.20 17.97 49.93
C LEU A 5 -50.28 19.06 49.84
N LYS A 6 -49.90 20.32 50.09
CA LYS A 6 -50.75 21.50 49.87
C LYS A 6 -51.05 21.67 48.37
N PHE A 7 -52.22 22.21 48.04
CA PHE A 7 -52.70 22.38 46.65
C PHE A 7 -51.69 23.10 45.74
N SER A 8 -51.02 24.15 46.23
CA SER A 8 -49.98 24.89 45.49
C SER A 8 -48.78 24.02 45.08
N HIS A 9 -48.38 23.05 45.91
CA HIS A 9 -47.26 22.16 45.60
C HIS A 9 -47.61 21.17 44.50
N LYS A 10 -48.88 20.77 44.39
CA LYS A 10 -49.36 19.87 43.33
C LYS A 10 -49.30 20.53 41.96
N ILE A 11 -49.68 21.81 41.88
CA ILE A 11 -49.59 22.61 40.64
C ILE A 11 -48.13 22.79 40.22
N LEU A 12 -47.27 23.15 41.17
CA LEU A 12 -45.84 23.40 40.90
C LEU A 12 -45.11 22.11 40.47
N LEU A 13 -45.48 20.96 41.04
CA LEU A 13 -45.02 19.64 40.59
C LEU A 13 -45.47 19.32 39.16
N ALA A 14 -46.75 19.54 38.84
CA ALA A 14 -47.28 19.27 37.50
C ALA A 14 -46.61 20.15 36.43
N ALA A 15 -46.44 21.44 36.70
CA ALA A 15 -45.74 22.36 35.79
C ALA A 15 -44.27 21.95 35.58
N SER A 16 -43.56 21.62 36.66
CA SER A 16 -42.17 21.16 36.59
C SER A 16 -42.04 19.85 35.80
N LEU A 17 -42.97 18.92 35.97
CA LEU A 17 -42.99 17.64 35.24
C LEU A 17 -43.13 17.85 33.73
N ILE A 18 -43.99 18.77 33.30
CA ILE A 18 -44.17 19.10 31.88
C ILE A 18 -42.88 19.68 31.30
N VAL A 19 -42.24 20.59 32.03
CA VAL A 19 -40.97 21.20 31.62
C VAL A 19 -39.88 20.13 31.48
N ILE A 20 -39.73 19.25 32.47
CA ILE A 20 -38.76 18.15 32.44
C ILE A 20 -39.03 17.22 31.25
N ALA A 21 -40.29 16.86 31.01
CA ALA A 21 -40.66 15.99 29.89
C ALA A 21 -40.34 16.64 28.53
N ALA A 22 -40.63 17.94 28.38
CA ALA A 22 -40.32 18.69 27.17
C ALA A 22 -38.81 18.74 26.90
N PHE A 23 -38.00 19.09 27.92
CA PHE A 23 -36.55 19.12 27.80
C PHE A 23 -35.97 17.74 27.52
N THR A 24 -36.45 16.70 28.20
CA THR A 24 -35.98 15.32 28.00
C THR A 24 -36.25 14.87 26.56
N SER A 25 -37.47 15.07 26.06
CA SER A 25 -37.83 14.73 24.67
C SER A 25 -36.98 15.49 23.66
N PHE A 26 -36.80 16.80 23.89
CA PHE A 26 -35.96 17.63 23.04
C PHE A 26 -34.49 17.18 23.04
N THR A 27 -33.93 16.86 24.20
CA THR A 27 -32.56 16.34 24.32
C THR A 27 -32.40 15.02 23.57
N PHE A 28 -33.32 14.06 23.76
CA PHE A 28 -33.25 12.77 23.06
C PHE A 28 -33.36 12.91 21.54
N TYR A 29 -34.26 13.78 21.06
CA TYR A 29 -34.42 14.02 19.62
C TYR A 29 -33.16 14.63 19.00
N ASN A 30 -32.58 15.65 19.64
CA ASN A 30 -31.36 16.29 19.15
C ASN A 30 -30.13 15.37 19.26
N ASP A 31 -29.99 14.63 20.36
CA ASP A 31 -28.92 13.64 20.52
C ASP A 31 -28.98 12.57 19.42
N TYR A 32 -30.19 12.10 19.08
CA TYR A 32 -30.38 11.16 17.96
C TYR A 32 -29.92 11.74 16.62
N LEU A 33 -30.34 12.97 16.28
CA LEU A 33 -29.94 13.63 15.05
C LEU A 33 -28.42 13.89 14.99
N GLN A 34 -27.84 14.39 16.08
CA GLN A 34 -26.41 14.70 16.18
C GLN A 34 -25.56 13.44 16.06
N ARG A 35 -25.95 12.33 16.69
CA ARG A 35 -25.24 11.05 16.56
C ARG A 35 -25.23 10.54 15.13
N ASN A 36 -26.33 10.70 14.39
CA ASN A 36 -26.39 10.27 13.00
C ASN A 36 -25.52 11.16 12.09
N ALA A 37 -25.59 12.48 12.27
CA ALA A 37 -24.75 13.43 11.54
C ALA A 37 -23.25 13.20 11.83
N LEU A 38 -22.90 13.00 13.10
CA LEU A 38 -21.52 12.72 13.53
C LEU A 38 -21.00 11.40 12.94
N ARG A 39 -21.80 10.33 12.95
CA ARG A 39 -21.42 9.05 12.33
C ARG A 39 -21.20 9.19 10.82
N ALA A 40 -22.04 9.94 10.13
CA ALA A 40 -21.89 10.20 8.71
C ALA A 40 -20.59 10.96 8.42
N GLN A 41 -20.31 12.02 9.19
CA GLN A 41 -19.06 12.79 9.07
C GLN A 41 -17.82 11.94 9.39
N LEU A 42 -17.86 11.11 10.43
CA LEU A 42 -16.75 10.21 10.76
C LEU A 42 -16.49 9.22 9.62
N LYS A 43 -17.54 8.62 9.05
CA LYS A 43 -17.40 7.72 7.91
C LYS A 43 -16.78 8.43 6.70
N GLU A 44 -17.23 9.65 6.41
CA GLU A 44 -16.68 10.45 5.32
C GLU A 44 -15.21 10.79 5.56
N ASN A 45 -14.85 11.24 6.77
CA ASN A 45 -13.46 11.53 7.12
C ASN A 45 -12.57 10.28 7.04
N LEU A 46 -13.07 9.12 7.47
CA LEU A 46 -12.33 7.86 7.35
C LEU A 46 -12.11 7.47 5.89
N ASN A 47 -13.12 7.64 5.03
CA ASN A 47 -12.98 7.40 3.59
C ASN A 47 -11.98 8.38 2.96
N GLN A 48 -12.11 9.68 3.23
CA GLN A 48 -11.19 10.70 2.69
C GLN A 48 -9.74 10.49 3.15
N THR A 49 -9.55 10.12 4.42
CA THR A 49 -8.22 9.80 4.96
C THR A 49 -7.67 8.52 4.34
N GLY A 50 -8.51 7.50 4.16
CA GLY A 50 -8.17 6.25 3.49
C GLY A 50 -7.74 6.48 2.04
N ASP A 51 -8.54 7.23 1.29
CA ASP A 51 -8.26 7.57 -0.11
C ASP A 51 -7.01 8.43 -0.25
N SER A 52 -6.78 9.39 0.65
CA SER A 52 -5.57 10.21 0.68
C SER A 52 -4.34 9.36 0.97
N THR A 53 -4.42 8.45 1.94
CA THR A 53 -3.33 7.53 2.29
C THR A 53 -3.02 6.59 1.13
N ALA A 54 -4.05 5.96 0.54
CA ALA A 54 -3.90 5.10 -0.63
C ALA A 54 -3.35 5.86 -1.84
N GLY A 55 -3.77 7.11 -2.04
CA GLY A 55 -3.24 8.01 -3.06
C GLY A 55 -1.76 8.30 -2.87
N ASN A 56 -1.32 8.55 -1.64
CA ASN A 56 0.09 8.76 -1.33
C ASN A 56 0.93 7.51 -1.60
N ILE A 57 0.47 6.32 -1.17
CA ILE A 57 1.14 5.04 -1.47
C ILE A 57 1.23 4.81 -2.97
N ARG A 58 0.13 5.05 -3.70
CA ARG A 58 0.09 4.93 -5.16
C ARG A 58 1.11 5.86 -5.81
N ASN A 59 1.18 7.13 -5.43
CA ASN A 59 2.13 8.07 -6.00
C ASN A 59 3.59 7.67 -5.73
N TRP A 60 3.87 7.22 -4.50
CA TRP A 60 5.19 6.74 -4.10
C TRP A 60 5.63 5.49 -4.87
N LEU A 61 4.70 4.53 -5.09
CA LEU A 61 4.94 3.34 -5.91
C LEU A 61 5.06 3.68 -7.39
N SER A 62 4.23 4.56 -7.93
CA SER A 62 4.27 4.95 -9.34
C SER A 62 5.64 5.49 -9.75
N GLY A 63 6.28 6.30 -8.92
CA GLY A 63 7.64 6.79 -9.19
C GLY A 63 8.66 5.64 -9.31
N ARG A 64 8.54 4.63 -8.44
CA ARG A 64 9.41 3.44 -8.48
C ARG A 64 9.12 2.54 -9.68
N ILE A 65 7.84 2.35 -10.02
CA ILE A 65 7.40 1.61 -11.20
C ILE A 65 8.01 2.23 -12.46
N LEU A 66 7.97 3.56 -12.60
CA LEU A 66 8.55 4.27 -13.74
C LEU A 66 10.08 4.07 -13.85
N LEU A 67 10.79 4.00 -12.73
CA LEU A 67 12.23 3.69 -12.74
C LEU A 67 12.49 2.26 -13.25
N VAL A 68 11.70 1.28 -12.80
CA VAL A 68 11.83 -0.12 -13.27
C VAL A 68 11.46 -0.25 -14.74
N GLU A 69 10.41 0.43 -15.19
CA GLU A 69 10.02 0.46 -16.60
C GLU A 69 11.11 1.06 -17.47
N ASN A 70 11.70 2.18 -17.04
CA ASN A 70 12.82 2.78 -17.75
C ASN A 70 14.04 1.85 -17.82
N LEU A 71 14.36 1.15 -16.73
CA LEU A 71 15.44 0.15 -16.72
C LEU A 71 15.14 -1.02 -17.64
N ALA A 72 13.90 -1.51 -17.66
CA ALA A 72 13.49 -2.60 -18.54
C ALA A 72 13.55 -2.19 -20.03
N GLU A 73 13.15 -0.96 -20.37
CA GLU A 73 13.29 -0.42 -21.71
C GLU A 73 14.76 -0.31 -22.15
N ASN A 74 15.64 0.17 -21.26
CA ASN A 74 17.07 0.23 -21.53
C ASN A 74 17.70 -1.16 -21.65
N ALA A 75 17.28 -2.13 -20.82
CA ALA A 75 17.75 -3.52 -20.86
C ALA A 75 17.34 -4.25 -22.14
N ALA A 76 16.25 -3.83 -22.80
CA ALA A 76 15.84 -4.38 -24.09
C ALA A 76 16.81 -4.05 -25.25
N VAL A 77 17.71 -3.08 -25.06
CA VAL A 77 18.78 -2.76 -26.00
C VAL A 77 19.98 -3.67 -25.71
N PRO A 78 20.48 -4.44 -26.71
CA PRO A 78 21.65 -5.29 -26.53
C PRO A 78 22.85 -4.49 -26.03
N GLN A 79 23.38 -4.91 -24.89
CA GLN A 79 24.50 -4.25 -24.21
C GLN A 79 25.41 -5.29 -23.56
N SER A 80 26.66 -4.91 -23.30
CA SER A 80 27.59 -5.76 -22.56
C SER A 80 27.14 -5.92 -21.11
N SER A 81 27.53 -7.01 -20.45
CA SER A 81 27.25 -7.21 -19.03
C SER A 81 27.82 -6.08 -18.15
N GLU A 82 28.94 -5.48 -18.57
CA GLU A 82 29.53 -4.33 -17.88
C GLU A 82 28.63 -3.09 -17.97
N ALA A 83 28.14 -2.76 -19.18
CA ALA A 83 27.23 -1.65 -19.38
C ALA A 83 25.92 -1.84 -18.60
N GLN A 84 25.42 -3.07 -18.54
CA GLN A 84 24.26 -3.44 -17.74
C GLN A 84 24.53 -3.19 -16.24
N ASN A 85 25.64 -3.68 -15.71
CA ASN A 85 25.99 -3.49 -14.30
C ASN A 85 26.15 -2.01 -13.93
N ILE A 86 26.76 -1.20 -14.80
CA ILE A 86 26.86 0.25 -14.63
C ILE A 86 25.46 0.90 -14.60
N ALA A 87 24.55 0.46 -15.47
CA ALA A 87 23.18 0.97 -15.50
C ALA A 87 22.39 0.61 -14.24
N LEU A 88 22.53 -0.63 -13.73
CA LEU A 88 21.88 -1.06 -12.49
C LEU A 88 22.51 -0.41 -11.24
N GLY A 89 23.80 -0.09 -11.29
CA GLY A 89 24.58 0.47 -10.19
C GLY A 89 24.49 1.99 -10.04
N GLN A 90 23.54 2.66 -10.72
CA GLN A 90 23.39 4.11 -10.59
C GLN A 90 23.04 4.50 -9.14
N PRO A 91 23.66 5.55 -8.56
CA PRO A 91 23.43 5.95 -7.16
C PRO A 91 21.96 6.22 -6.82
N THR A 92 21.19 6.75 -7.76
CA THR A 92 19.75 7.00 -7.57
C THR A 92 18.97 5.69 -7.38
N LEU A 93 19.35 4.62 -8.08
CA LEU A 93 18.70 3.31 -7.92
C LEU A 93 19.08 2.69 -6.59
N LEU A 94 20.37 2.67 -6.27
CA LEU A 94 20.90 2.12 -5.01
C LEU A 94 20.43 2.84 -3.75
N SER A 95 19.99 4.10 -3.87
CA SER A 95 19.38 4.86 -2.77
C SER A 95 17.85 4.73 -2.72
N THR A 96 17.22 4.24 -3.79
CA THR A 96 15.76 4.09 -3.88
C THR A 96 15.29 2.69 -3.47
N PHE A 97 16.15 1.70 -3.68
CA PHE A 97 15.82 0.28 -3.62
C PHE A 97 16.89 -0.51 -2.88
N MET A 98 16.49 -1.64 -2.28
CA MET A 98 17.42 -2.52 -1.57
C MET A 98 18.41 -3.18 -2.54
N SER A 99 17.88 -3.70 -3.64
CA SER A 99 18.65 -4.32 -4.72
C SER A 99 17.92 -4.15 -6.05
N ILE A 100 18.69 -4.10 -7.13
CA ILE A 100 18.20 -4.02 -8.51
C ILE A 100 18.87 -5.15 -9.29
N TYR A 101 18.09 -5.97 -9.96
CA TYR A 101 18.60 -7.15 -10.62
C TYR A 101 17.92 -7.47 -11.94
N VAL A 102 18.62 -8.25 -12.74
CA VAL A 102 18.14 -8.81 -14.00
C VAL A 102 18.34 -10.32 -14.00
N GLY A 103 17.25 -11.05 -14.19
CA GLY A 103 17.28 -12.48 -14.49
C GLY A 103 16.98 -12.73 -15.96
N LYS A 104 17.79 -13.56 -16.62
CA LYS A 104 17.58 -13.94 -18.02
C LYS A 104 17.05 -15.37 -18.13
N LYS A 105 16.47 -15.69 -19.29
CA LYS A 105 15.90 -17.02 -19.58
C LYS A 105 16.90 -18.18 -19.49
N ASP A 106 18.18 -17.91 -19.76
CA ASP A 106 19.26 -18.88 -19.63
C ASP A 106 19.64 -19.18 -18.16
N GLY A 107 19.07 -18.45 -17.20
CA GLY A 107 19.35 -18.57 -15.77
C GLY A 107 20.44 -17.61 -15.28
N SER A 108 21.07 -16.84 -16.18
CA SER A 108 22.01 -15.81 -15.76
C SER A 108 21.30 -14.73 -14.94
N PHE A 109 22.01 -14.27 -13.92
CA PHE A 109 21.53 -13.32 -12.94
C PHE A 109 22.59 -12.25 -12.67
N SER A 110 22.19 -11.00 -12.64
CA SER A 110 23.03 -9.88 -12.18
C SER A 110 22.24 -9.04 -11.19
N THR A 111 22.91 -8.59 -10.12
CA THR A 111 22.33 -7.75 -9.08
C THR A 111 23.27 -6.61 -8.69
N GLN A 112 22.70 -5.48 -8.29
CA GLN A 112 23.38 -4.33 -7.72
C GLN A 112 22.65 -3.88 -6.43
N PRO A 113 23.36 -3.67 -5.31
CA PRO A 113 24.78 -3.99 -5.12
C PRO A 113 25.09 -5.49 -5.34
N PRO A 114 26.34 -5.86 -5.66
CA PRO A 114 26.72 -7.27 -5.77
C PRO A 114 26.45 -8.00 -4.44
N ASP A 115 25.91 -9.21 -4.52
CA ASP A 115 25.59 -10.03 -3.36
C ASP A 115 26.01 -11.49 -3.57
N ASP A 116 26.36 -12.17 -2.48
CA ASP A 116 26.82 -13.56 -2.50
C ASP A 116 25.62 -14.51 -2.60
N MET A 117 25.19 -14.74 -3.84
CA MET A 117 24.04 -15.61 -4.12
C MET A 117 24.34 -17.07 -3.79
N PRO A 118 23.34 -17.83 -3.26
CA PRO A 118 23.45 -19.27 -3.09
C PRO A 118 23.81 -19.98 -4.40
N GLY A 119 24.62 -21.03 -4.33
CA GLY A 119 25.08 -21.75 -5.54
C GLY A 119 23.97 -22.44 -6.34
N ASP A 120 22.80 -22.67 -5.74
CA ASP A 120 21.60 -23.22 -6.35
C ASP A 120 20.56 -22.15 -6.74
N TYR A 121 20.93 -20.86 -6.69
CA TYR A 121 20.03 -19.76 -7.03
C TYR A 121 19.62 -19.80 -8.51
N ASP A 122 18.32 -19.95 -8.76
CA ASP A 122 17.73 -19.82 -10.11
C ASP A 122 16.71 -18.67 -10.12
N PRO A 123 16.98 -17.55 -10.81
CA PRO A 123 16.06 -16.41 -10.86
C PRO A 123 14.70 -16.78 -11.47
N ARG A 124 14.64 -17.80 -12.33
CA ARG A 124 13.42 -18.18 -13.07
C ARG A 124 12.37 -18.83 -12.19
N THR A 125 12.77 -19.32 -11.03
CA THR A 125 11.87 -19.94 -10.03
C THR A 125 11.29 -18.91 -9.07
N ARG A 126 11.76 -17.66 -9.12
CA ARG A 126 11.41 -16.64 -8.12
C ARG A 126 10.07 -15.97 -8.41
N PRO A 127 9.34 -15.51 -7.37
CA PRO A 127 8.02 -14.89 -7.54
C PRO A 127 8.01 -13.67 -8.47
N TRP A 128 9.07 -12.85 -8.43
CA TRP A 128 9.20 -11.68 -9.31
C TRP A 128 9.35 -12.06 -10.78
N TYR A 129 10.14 -13.09 -11.09
CA TYR A 129 10.37 -13.53 -12.47
C TYR A 129 9.11 -14.16 -13.05
N THR A 130 8.54 -15.12 -12.33
CA THR A 130 7.31 -15.81 -12.74
C THR A 130 6.13 -14.85 -12.82
N GLY A 131 6.02 -13.91 -11.86
CA GLY A 131 5.01 -12.87 -11.84
C GLY A 131 5.10 -11.93 -13.06
N ALA A 132 6.30 -11.42 -13.37
CA ALA A 132 6.49 -10.56 -14.55
C ALA A 132 6.19 -11.28 -15.86
N ILE A 133 6.60 -12.55 -15.99
CA ILE A 133 6.29 -13.38 -17.16
C ILE A 133 4.79 -13.60 -17.29
N ALA A 134 4.11 -13.96 -16.21
CA ALA A 134 2.66 -14.21 -16.21
C ALA A 134 1.85 -12.93 -16.50
N ALA A 135 2.28 -11.80 -15.96
CA ALA A 135 1.62 -10.51 -16.17
C ALA A 135 1.85 -9.94 -17.58
N GLY A 136 3.03 -10.19 -18.17
CA GLY A 136 3.43 -9.63 -19.46
C GLY A 136 3.61 -8.10 -19.46
N LYS A 137 3.64 -7.49 -18.28
CA LYS A 137 3.78 -6.05 -18.01
C LYS A 137 4.38 -5.85 -16.63
N THR A 138 4.67 -4.60 -16.24
CA THR A 138 5.12 -4.29 -14.89
C THR A 138 4.12 -4.79 -13.84
N THR A 139 4.62 -5.46 -12.82
CA THR A 139 3.82 -6.01 -11.73
C THR A 139 4.54 -5.84 -10.39
N LEU A 140 3.76 -5.91 -9.32
CA LEU A 140 4.26 -5.98 -7.95
C LEU A 140 4.00 -7.39 -7.43
N THR A 141 4.96 -7.98 -6.73
CA THR A 141 4.75 -9.28 -6.07
C THR A 141 3.94 -9.13 -4.79
N GLU A 142 3.33 -10.20 -4.33
CA GLU A 142 3.03 -10.32 -2.89
C GLU A 142 4.34 -10.44 -2.08
N PRO A 143 4.32 -10.18 -0.77
CA PRO A 143 5.49 -10.38 0.08
C PRO A 143 6.00 -11.82 0.02
N TYR A 144 7.30 -12.00 -0.18
CA TYR A 144 7.95 -13.31 -0.21
C TYR A 144 9.31 -13.25 0.49
N LEU A 145 9.87 -14.42 0.81
CA LEU A 145 11.19 -14.49 1.45
C LEU A 145 12.29 -14.24 0.44
N ASP A 146 13.12 -13.24 0.73
CA ASP A 146 14.35 -12.97 0.01
C ASP A 146 15.29 -14.18 0.06
N ALA A 147 16.03 -14.38 -1.03
CA ALA A 147 16.93 -15.52 -1.18
C ALA A 147 18.15 -15.44 -0.25
N VAL A 148 18.63 -14.22 0.04
CA VAL A 148 19.86 -14.01 0.82
C VAL A 148 19.53 -13.70 2.27
N THR A 149 18.82 -12.60 2.52
CA THR A 149 18.51 -12.09 3.87
C THR A 149 17.47 -12.91 4.62
N LYS A 150 16.67 -13.71 3.90
CA LYS A 150 15.49 -14.42 4.43
C LYS A 150 14.44 -13.50 5.06
N GLY A 151 14.50 -12.19 4.79
CA GLY A 151 13.45 -11.24 5.17
C GLY A 151 12.27 -11.28 4.21
N LEU A 152 11.11 -10.78 4.65
CA LEU A 152 9.98 -10.55 3.75
C LEU A 152 10.23 -9.28 2.94
N ILE A 153 10.16 -9.41 1.62
CA ILE A 153 10.37 -8.32 0.66
C ILE A 153 9.24 -8.29 -0.36
N VAL A 154 9.08 -7.14 -1.00
CA VAL A 154 8.21 -6.98 -2.17
C VAL A 154 9.06 -6.51 -3.35
N THR A 155 8.73 -7.01 -4.54
CA THR A 155 9.49 -6.70 -5.75
C THR A 155 8.60 -6.08 -6.82
N ILE A 156 9.04 -4.97 -7.41
CA ILE A 156 8.51 -4.47 -8.68
C ILE A 156 9.27 -5.17 -9.79
N ALA A 157 8.56 -5.82 -10.71
CA ALA A 157 9.14 -6.63 -11.77
C ALA A 157 8.54 -6.28 -13.14
N ASN A 158 9.38 -6.15 -14.17
CA ASN A 158 8.96 -5.94 -15.54
C ASN A 158 9.67 -6.92 -16.49
N LEU A 159 8.93 -7.38 -17.51
CA LEU A 159 9.47 -8.18 -18.60
C LEU A 159 10.03 -7.25 -19.70
N SER A 160 11.36 -7.06 -19.73
CA SER A 160 12.01 -6.34 -20.82
C SER A 160 12.02 -7.19 -22.08
N ASN A 161 11.13 -6.85 -23.02
CA ASN A 161 11.00 -7.34 -24.40
C ASN A 161 10.59 -8.82 -24.61
N PRO A 162 9.31 -9.10 -24.88
CA PRO A 162 8.81 -10.47 -25.12
C PRO A 162 9.19 -11.09 -26.47
N ARG A 163 9.85 -10.36 -27.39
CA ARG A 163 10.08 -10.84 -28.77
C ARG A 163 11.47 -11.36 -29.09
N ARG A 164 12.49 -11.14 -28.25
CA ARG A 164 13.86 -11.61 -28.57
C ARG A 164 14.63 -12.21 -27.39
N GLU A 165 14.51 -11.70 -26.17
CA GLU A 165 15.15 -12.28 -24.98
C GLU A 165 14.34 -11.92 -23.74
N CYS A 166 13.71 -12.89 -23.06
CA CYS A 166 13.01 -12.63 -21.81
C CYS A 166 14.04 -12.30 -20.72
N GLN A 167 14.19 -11.02 -20.43
CA GLN A 167 14.91 -10.52 -19.28
C GLN A 167 13.86 -9.93 -18.33
N ALA A 168 13.93 -10.29 -17.05
CA ALA A 168 13.08 -9.71 -16.02
C ALA A 168 13.96 -8.78 -15.19
N SER A 169 13.70 -7.47 -15.31
CA SER A 169 14.31 -6.46 -14.46
C SER A 169 13.43 -6.31 -13.23
N SER A 170 14.03 -6.37 -12.06
CA SER A 170 13.30 -6.43 -10.81
C SER A 170 14.03 -5.72 -9.70
N VAL A 171 13.24 -5.20 -8.77
CA VAL A 171 13.72 -4.27 -7.79
C VAL A 171 13.04 -4.48 -6.45
N GLU A 172 13.84 -4.61 -5.40
CA GLU A 172 13.38 -4.82 -4.03
C GLU A 172 13.11 -3.53 -3.29
N ILE A 173 11.97 -3.50 -2.59
CA ILE A 173 11.52 -2.41 -1.73
C ILE A 173 11.37 -2.92 -0.30
#